data_AF-A0A2A3XIA6-F1
#
_entry.id   AF-A0A2A3XIA6-F1
#
_cell.length_a   1.000
_cell.length_b   1.000
_cell.length_c   1.000
_cell.angle_alpha   90.00
_cell.angle_beta   90.00
_cell.angle_gamma   90.00
#
_symmetry.space_group_name_H-M   'P 1'
#
loop_
_entity.id
_entity.type
_entity.pdbx_description
1 polymer ?
#
loop_
_entity_poly.entity_id
_entity_poly.type
_entity_poly.pdbx_seq_one_letter_code
_entity_poly.pdbx_strand_id
1 'polypeptide(L)'
;MREGRQVFLMSALLLLAGCASEGGGDNTQNYMTQRAAQYCESIGGETEVQETSLGTGRYCRLPDGRVENQGQLYRNERMEND
;
A
#
# COMPACT_ATOMS: atom_id res chain seq x y z
N MET A 1 -44.73 32.84 13.68
CA MET A 1 -43.25 32.75 13.81
C MET A 1 -42.80 31.44 14.49
N ARG A 2 -43.27 30.26 14.05
CA ARG A 2 -42.89 28.97 14.69
C ARG A 2 -42.43 27.87 13.73
N GLU A 3 -42.60 28.06 12.41
CA GLU A 3 -42.33 27.02 11.40
C GLU A 3 -40.93 27.17 10.75
N GLY A 4 -40.35 28.38 10.72
CA GLY A 4 -39.00 28.61 10.19
C GLY A 4 -37.85 28.12 11.09
N ARG A 5 -38.12 27.86 12.39
CA ARG A 5 -37.13 27.32 13.34
C ARG A 5 -36.87 25.82 13.09
N GLN A 6 -37.89 25.09 12.65
CA GLN A 6 -37.82 23.64 12.44
C GLN A 6 -37.06 23.26 11.17
N VAL A 7 -37.25 24.03 10.08
CA VAL A 7 -36.54 23.77 8.82
C VAL A 7 -35.03 23.99 8.98
N PHE A 8 -34.63 24.99 9.79
CA PHE A 8 -33.21 25.30 10.01
C PHE A 8 -32.44 24.23 10.80
N LEU A 9 -33.13 23.44 11.64
CA LEU A 9 -32.48 22.39 12.46
C LEU A 9 -32.26 21.08 11.72
N MET A 10 -33.05 20.81 10.67
CA MET A 10 -32.95 19.56 9.88
C MET A 10 -31.92 19.61 8.75
N SER A 11 -31.47 20.80 8.33
CA SER A 11 -30.47 20.94 7.24
C SER A 11 -29.03 20.75 7.72
N ALA A 12 -28.76 20.82 9.02
CA ALA A 12 -27.40 20.75 9.57
C ALA A 12 -26.83 19.33 9.67
N LEU A 13 -27.67 18.29 9.59
CA LEU A 13 -27.26 16.90 9.80
C LEU A 13 -26.80 16.18 8.52
N LEU A 14 -27.02 16.74 7.32
CA LEU A 14 -26.64 16.11 6.05
C LEU A 14 -25.22 16.46 5.55
N LEU A 15 -24.49 17.35 6.25
CA LEU A 15 -23.15 17.78 5.82
C LEU A 15 -21.99 16.92 6.36
N LEU A 16 -22.27 15.87 7.14
CA LEU A 16 -21.26 14.92 7.65
C LEU A 16 -21.09 13.65 6.80
N ALA A 17 -21.51 13.66 5.52
CA ALA A 17 -21.04 12.67 4.55
C ALA A 17 -19.54 12.92 4.29
N GLY A 18 -18.70 12.38 5.20
CA GLY A 18 -17.26 12.44 5.13
C GLY A 18 -16.76 11.85 3.82
N CYS A 19 -15.84 12.57 3.20
CA CYS A 19 -15.09 12.10 2.05
C CYS A 19 -14.16 10.97 2.54
N ALA A 20 -14.63 9.73 2.55
CA ALA A 20 -13.74 8.57 2.53
C ALA A 20 -13.09 8.56 1.14
N SER A 21 -11.96 9.24 1.01
CA SER A 21 -11.12 9.19 -0.19
C SER A 21 -10.48 7.80 -0.29
N GLU A 22 -11.26 6.81 -0.69
CA GLU A 22 -10.81 5.48 -1.07
C GLU A 22 -10.22 5.56 -2.48
N GLY A 23 -8.92 5.86 -2.57
CA GLY A 23 -8.26 6.04 -3.87
C GLY A 23 -6.73 6.08 -3.84
N GLY A 24 -6.09 5.83 -2.70
CA GLY A 24 -4.63 5.87 -2.54
C GLY A 24 -3.91 4.53 -2.60
N GLY A 25 -4.63 3.41 -2.69
CA GLY A 25 -4.08 2.06 -2.53
C GLY A 25 -3.26 1.57 -3.73
N ASP A 26 -3.85 1.51 -4.91
CA ASP A 26 -3.25 0.83 -6.07
C ASP A 26 -1.98 1.50 -6.61
N ASN A 27 -1.95 2.82 -6.71
CA ASN A 27 -0.79 3.54 -7.24
C ASN A 27 0.42 3.42 -6.29
N THR A 28 0.16 3.54 -4.98
CA THR A 28 1.20 3.39 -3.95
C THR A 28 1.70 1.95 -3.86
N GLN A 29 0.78 0.97 -3.92
CA GLN A 29 1.12 -0.46 -3.90
C GLN A 29 1.98 -0.85 -5.11
N ASN A 30 1.62 -0.39 -6.32
CA ASN A 30 2.40 -0.64 -7.53
C ASN A 30 3.77 0.03 -7.46
N TYR A 31 3.84 1.28 -6.99
CA TYR A 31 5.11 1.99 -6.82
C TYR A 31 6.06 1.24 -5.86
N MET A 32 5.57 0.81 -4.70
CA MET A 32 6.36 0.06 -3.73
C MET A 32 6.81 -1.30 -4.27
N THR A 33 5.95 -1.97 -5.04
CA THR A 33 6.30 -3.25 -5.70
C THR A 33 7.41 -3.07 -6.72
N GLN A 34 7.33 -2.03 -7.56
CA GLN A 34 8.35 -1.72 -8.56
C GLN A 34 9.69 -1.35 -7.92
N ARG A 35 9.67 -0.59 -6.82
CA ARG A 35 10.88 -0.25 -6.06
C ARG A 35 11.53 -1.46 -5.42
N ALA A 36 10.73 -2.36 -4.84
CA ALA A 36 11.24 -3.59 -4.27
C ALA A 36 11.91 -4.51 -5.30
N ALA A 37 11.34 -4.58 -6.52
CA ALA A 37 11.94 -5.31 -7.63
C ALA A 37 13.28 -4.68 -8.08
N GLN A 38 13.31 -3.35 -8.28
CA GLN A 38 14.55 -2.63 -8.60
C GLN A 38 15.63 -2.81 -7.53
N TYR A 39 15.25 -2.79 -6.25
CA TYR A 39 16.19 -3.02 -5.16
C TYR A 39 16.79 -4.43 -5.23
N CYS A 40 15.95 -5.45 -5.42
CA CYS A 40 16.40 -6.83 -5.59
C CYS A 40 17.44 -6.98 -6.72
N GLU A 41 17.17 -6.37 -7.88
CA GLU A 41 18.12 -6.39 -9.01
C GLU A 41 19.41 -5.61 -8.69
N SER A 42 19.30 -4.48 -7.98
CA SER A 42 20.45 -3.62 -7.65
C SER A 42 21.48 -4.29 -6.75
N ILE A 43 21.05 -5.22 -5.89
CA ILE A 43 21.91 -6.01 -5.00
C ILE A 43 22.36 -7.33 -5.65
N GLY A 44 22.14 -7.50 -6.95
CA GLY A 44 22.52 -8.69 -7.71
C GLY A 44 21.61 -9.90 -7.49
N GLY A 45 20.40 -9.68 -6.98
CA GLY A 45 19.39 -10.72 -6.83
C GLY A 45 18.50 -10.87 -8.06
N GLU A 46 17.77 -11.98 -8.11
CA GLU A 46 16.81 -12.31 -9.16
C GLU A 46 15.38 -12.32 -8.62
N THR A 47 14.43 -11.77 -9.39
CA THR A 47 13.02 -11.76 -9.01
C THR A 47 12.35 -13.09 -9.32
N GLU A 48 11.79 -13.75 -8.31
CA GLU A 48 10.98 -14.95 -8.45
C GLU A 48 9.52 -14.69 -8.06
N VAL A 49 8.60 -15.17 -8.90
CA VAL A 49 7.17 -15.14 -8.60
C VAL A 49 6.77 -16.51 -8.09
N GLN A 50 6.19 -16.56 -6.90
CA GLN A 50 5.72 -17.81 -6.31
C GLN A 50 4.23 -17.72 -6.00
N GLU A 51 3.48 -18.75 -6.41
CA GLU A 51 2.09 -18.92 -6.03
C GLU A 51 2.00 -19.66 -4.70
N THR A 52 1.21 -19.13 -3.78
CA THR A 52 0.97 -19.71 -2.47
C THR A 52 -0.52 -19.86 -2.23
N SER A 53 -0.92 -20.58 -1.18
CA SER A 53 -2.32 -20.66 -0.75
C SER A 53 -2.91 -19.30 -0.36
N LEU A 54 -2.06 -18.29 -0.11
CA LEU A 54 -2.45 -16.91 0.21
C LEU A 54 -2.45 -15.98 -1.02
N GLY A 55 -2.11 -16.50 -2.20
CA GLY A 55 -1.99 -15.75 -3.45
C GLY A 55 -0.57 -15.70 -4.01
N THR A 56 -0.38 -14.87 -5.02
CA THR A 56 0.90 -14.70 -5.72
C THR A 56 1.80 -13.71 -4.99
N GLY A 57 2.99 -14.17 -4.56
CA GLY A 57 4.02 -13.34 -3.94
C GLY A 57 5.25 -13.17 -4.84
N ARG A 58 5.99 -12.07 -4.64
CA ARG A 58 7.29 -11.85 -5.28
C ARG A 58 8.43 -11.95 -4.28
N TYR A 59 9.47 -12.66 -4.67
CA TYR A 59 10.62 -13.00 -3.84
C TYR A 59 11.91 -12.59 -4.55
N CYS A 60 12.93 -12.22 -3.77
CA CYS A 60 14.27 -11.94 -4.24
C CYS A 60 15.16 -13.13 -3.91
N ARG A 61 15.69 -13.79 -4.93
CA ARG A 61 16.77 -14.76 -4.77
C ARG A 61 18.09 -14.00 -4.77
N LEU A 62 18.73 -13.92 -3.61
CA LEU A 62 20.01 -13.25 -3.41
C LEU A 62 21.16 -14.08 -4.00
N PRO A 63 22.31 -13.45 -4.34
CA PRO A 63 23.49 -14.14 -4.85
C PRO A 63 24.09 -15.14 -3.84
N ASP A 64 23.82 -14.92 -2.55
CA ASP A 64 24.15 -15.82 -1.43
C ASP A 64 23.24 -17.06 -1.36
N GLY A 65 22.23 -17.17 -2.23
CA GLY A 65 21.28 -18.28 -2.30
C GLY A 65 20.05 -18.15 -1.41
N ARG A 66 19.99 -17.13 -0.55
CA ARG A 66 18.81 -16.82 0.28
C ARG A 66 17.65 -16.32 -0.58
N VAL A 67 16.42 -16.67 -0.21
CA VAL A 67 15.19 -16.22 -0.89
C VAL A 67 14.32 -15.48 0.11
N GLU A 68 14.13 -14.18 -0.13
CA GLU A 68 13.43 -13.27 0.79
C GLU A 68 12.23 -12.62 0.08
N ASN A 69 11.18 -12.24 0.81
CA ASN A 69 10.07 -11.50 0.20
C ASN A 69 10.54 -10.09 -0.22
N GLN A 70 10.36 -9.71 -1.50
CA GLN A 70 10.88 -8.44 -2.03
C GLN A 70 10.36 -7.22 -1.26
N GLY A 71 9.08 -7.23 -0.93
CA GLY A 71 8.44 -6.11 -0.23
C GLY A 71 8.97 -5.93 1.19
N GLN A 72 9.22 -7.03 1.91
CA GLN A 72 9.84 -6.97 3.24
C GLN A 72 11.30 -6.53 3.17
N LEU A 73 12.06 -7.10 2.24
CA LEU A 73 13.47 -6.79 2.05
C LEU A 73 13.70 -5.29 1.81
N TYR A 74 12.92 -4.68 0.91
CA TYR A 74 13.00 -3.25 0.63
C TYR A 74 12.57 -2.37 1.82
N ARG A 75 11.53 -2.77 2.57
CA ARG A 75 11.11 -2.03 3.76
C ARG A 75 12.16 -2.06 4.87
N ASN A 76 12.82 -3.21 5.07
CA ASN A 76 13.87 -3.35 6.07
C ASN A 76 15.08 -2.46 5.71
N GLU A 77 15.52 -2.50 4.46
CA GLU A 77 16.60 -1.61 3.99
C GLU A 77 16.25 -0.14 4.24
N ARG A 78 15.04 0.30 3.89
CA ARG A 78 14.62 1.68 4.15
C ARG A 78 14.55 2.05 5.64
N MET A 79 14.16 1.11 6.53
CA MET A 79 14.11 1.34 7.97
C MET A 79 15.49 1.33 8.63
N GLU A 80 16.44 0.56 8.10
CA GLU A 80 17.83 0.54 8.59
C GLU A 80 18.64 1.77 8.18
N ASN A 81 18.18 2.51 7.15
CA ASN A 81 18.87 3.68 6.60
C ASN A 81 18.20 5.03 6.97
N ASP A 82 17.16 5.04 7.82
CA ASP A 82 16.52 6.23 8.42
C ASP A 82 16.96 6.42 9.89
#